data_AF-A0A662XUB5-F1
#
_entry.id   AF-A0A662XUB5-F1
#
_cell.length_a   1.000
_cell.length_b   1.000
_cell.length_c   1.000
_cell.angle_alpha   90.00
_cell.angle_beta   90.00
_cell.angle_gamma   90.00
#
_symmetry.space_group_name_H-M   'P 1'
#
loop_
_entity.id
_entity.type
_entity.pdbx_description
1 polymer ?
#
loop_
_entity_poly.entity_id
_entity_poly.type
_entity_poly.pdbx_seq_one_letter_code
_entity_poly.pdbx_strand_id
1 'polypeptide(L)'
;MELLSGAVQAAPAFPVLTAARAVCRLCLLSHGGELPHVVECVDAFLGALASKNLKSCYQLTHSLRAMQYVAARESGVQMDPFYRRWVFNDAVALVAANGDLGTLQWLVESYLPDEFLTKAVYYAAENGHLHLLEWLWEHHRDIGYWGGTELEGAILNGHVNVVKWLRVHAAPHPDSAPVALRAAAEMGDMALVQWLHDTHHGSASSVGVRLRDRVWTF
;
A
#
# COMPACT_ATOMS: atom_id res chain seq x y z
N MET A 1 6.35 -35.99 30.36
CA MET A 1 6.72 -34.60 30.67
C MET A 1 7.12 -33.94 29.35
N GLU A 2 6.19 -33.79 28.40
CA GLU A 2 5.18 -32.71 28.32
C GLU A 2 5.76 -31.33 28.63
N LEU A 3 6.04 -30.55 27.58
CA LEU A 3 5.75 -29.11 27.51
C LEU A 3 5.40 -28.78 26.05
N LEU A 4 4.11 -28.79 25.76
CA LEU A 4 3.52 -28.20 24.56
C LEU A 4 3.57 -26.68 24.70
N SER A 5 4.45 -26.01 23.95
CA SER A 5 4.33 -24.56 23.75
C SER A 5 3.17 -24.33 22.79
N GLY A 6 2.00 -24.02 23.36
CA GLY A 6 0.80 -23.66 22.61
C GLY A 6 1.07 -22.41 21.78
N ALA A 7 1.27 -22.60 20.48
CA ALA A 7 1.06 -21.56 19.51
C ALA A 7 -0.41 -21.15 19.61
N VAL A 8 -0.67 -19.94 20.10
CA VAL A 8 -1.99 -19.32 20.02
C VAL A 8 -2.24 -19.06 18.53
N GLN A 9 -2.81 -20.06 17.86
CA GLN A 9 -3.37 -19.91 16.53
C GLN A 9 -4.42 -18.81 16.62
N ALA A 10 -4.17 -17.70 15.92
CA ALA A 10 -5.16 -16.65 15.73
C ALA A 10 -6.44 -17.30 15.18
N ALA A 11 -7.54 -17.12 15.88
CA ALA A 11 -8.83 -17.66 15.47
C ALA A 11 -9.15 -17.24 14.03
N PRO A 12 -9.71 -18.11 13.19
CA PRO A 12 -10.06 -17.76 11.82
C PRO A 12 -11.03 -16.58 11.85
N ALA A 13 -10.64 -15.46 11.25
CA ALA A 13 -11.51 -14.30 11.11
C ALA A 13 -12.75 -14.73 10.32
N PHE A 14 -13.89 -14.86 10.99
CA PHE A 14 -15.14 -15.19 10.34
C PHE A 14 -15.43 -14.16 9.24
N PRO A 15 -15.94 -14.58 8.07
CA PRO A 15 -16.41 -13.64 7.06
C PRO A 15 -17.35 -12.64 7.74
N VAL A 16 -17.15 -11.34 7.49
CA VAL A 16 -17.86 -10.25 8.17
C VAL A 16 -19.38 -10.45 8.17
N LEU A 17 -19.90 -11.10 7.13
CA LEU A 17 -21.32 -11.44 6.99
C LEU A 17 -21.77 -12.56 7.94
N THR A 18 -20.92 -13.56 8.20
CA THR A 18 -21.16 -14.60 9.21
C THR A 18 -21.10 -14.00 10.61
N ALA A 19 -20.14 -13.11 10.88
CA ALA A 19 -20.05 -12.41 12.16
C ALA A 19 -21.22 -11.45 12.37
N ALA A 20 -21.60 -10.64 11.38
CA ALA A 20 -22.75 -9.74 11.46
C ALA A 20 -24.07 -10.50 11.59
N ARG A 21 -24.29 -11.56 10.78
CA ARG A 21 -25.48 -12.42 10.92
C ARG A 21 -25.48 -13.18 12.24
N ALA A 22 -24.33 -13.64 12.72
CA ALA A 22 -24.21 -14.28 14.04
C ALA A 22 -24.47 -13.29 15.17
N VAL A 23 -23.97 -12.06 15.12
CA VAL A 23 -24.26 -11.02 16.12
C VAL A 23 -25.74 -10.65 16.08
N CYS A 24 -26.30 -10.42 14.90
CA CYS A 24 -27.72 -10.09 14.75
C CYS A 24 -28.64 -11.25 15.18
N ARG A 25 -28.29 -12.51 14.88
CA ARG A 25 -29.11 -13.68 15.26
C ARG A 25 -28.86 -14.19 16.68
N LEU A 26 -27.63 -14.22 17.15
CA LEU A 26 -27.29 -14.86 18.43
C LEU A 26 -27.26 -13.87 19.58
N CYS A 27 -26.81 -12.63 19.35
CA CYS A 27 -26.67 -11.63 20.40
C CYS A 27 -27.91 -10.75 20.57
N LEU A 28 -28.57 -10.34 19.48
CA LEU A 28 -29.76 -9.47 19.56
C LEU A 28 -31.05 -10.26 19.87
N LEU A 29 -31.22 -11.47 19.34
CA LEU A 29 -32.42 -12.30 19.61
C LEU A 29 -32.45 -12.87 21.04
N SER A 30 -31.29 -13.13 21.66
CA SER A 30 -31.20 -13.65 23.03
C SER A 30 -31.63 -12.63 24.10
N HIS A 31 -31.70 -11.34 23.75
CA HIS A 31 -32.07 -10.25 24.65
C HIS A 31 -33.45 -9.63 24.34
N GLY A 32 -34.28 -10.28 23.52
CA GLY A 32 -35.70 -9.90 23.33
C GLY A 32 -35.95 -8.63 22.51
N GLY A 33 -34.96 -8.12 21.76
CA GLY A 33 -35.10 -6.95 20.90
C GLY A 33 -35.09 -7.33 19.42
N GLU A 34 -36.27 -7.45 18.82
CA GLU A 34 -36.37 -7.49 17.36
C GLU A 34 -36.05 -6.07 16.82
N LEU A 35 -34.86 -5.89 16.24
CA LEU A 35 -34.47 -4.68 15.51
C LEU A 35 -34.38 -4.97 14.00
N PRO A 36 -35.50 -5.34 13.32
CA PRO A 36 -35.49 -5.71 11.91
C PRO A 36 -34.95 -4.60 11.02
N HIS A 37 -35.22 -3.33 11.36
CA HIS A 37 -34.65 -2.17 10.68
C HIS A 37 -33.12 -2.13 10.70
N VAL A 38 -32.47 -2.57 11.79
CA VAL A 38 -31.00 -2.64 11.86
C VAL A 38 -30.46 -3.70 10.92
N VAL A 39 -31.12 -4.86 10.88
CA VAL A 39 -30.75 -5.95 9.96
C VAL A 39 -30.94 -5.51 8.50
N GLU A 40 -32.05 -4.86 8.18
CA GLU A 40 -32.32 -4.30 6.85
C GLU A 40 -31.30 -3.22 6.46
N CYS A 41 -30.93 -2.32 7.38
CA CYS A 41 -29.88 -1.33 7.13
C CYS A 41 -28.53 -1.98 6.87
N VAL A 42 -28.17 -3.02 7.63
CA VAL A 42 -26.92 -3.78 7.42
C VAL A 42 -26.95 -4.52 6.09
N ASP A 43 -28.04 -5.20 5.75
CA ASP A 43 -28.18 -5.90 4.46
C ASP A 43 -28.18 -4.92 3.28
N ALA A 44 -28.85 -3.77 3.40
CA ALA A 44 -28.83 -2.72 2.39
C ALA A 44 -27.42 -2.16 2.19
N PHE A 45 -26.68 -1.91 3.28
CA PHE A 45 -25.30 -1.44 3.21
C PHE A 45 -24.37 -2.48 2.55
N LEU A 46 -24.45 -3.74 2.98
CA LEU A 46 -23.66 -4.84 2.39
C LEU A 46 -24.06 -5.10 0.92
N GLY A 47 -25.34 -4.90 0.58
CA GLY A 47 -25.86 -4.92 -0.78
C GLY A 47 -25.29 -3.78 -1.64
N ALA A 48 -25.16 -2.57 -1.08
CA ALA A 48 -24.55 -1.43 -1.78
C ALA A 48 -23.04 -1.63 -2.05
N LEU A 49 -22.35 -2.39 -1.20
CA LEU A 49 -20.95 -2.78 -1.40
C LEU A 49 -20.78 -3.93 -2.40
N ALA A 50 -21.82 -4.75 -2.60
CA ALA A 50 -21.76 -5.97 -3.40
C ALA A 50 -21.33 -5.77 -4.86
N SER A 51 -21.65 -4.61 -5.44
CA SER A 51 -21.38 -4.27 -6.83
C SER A 51 -20.10 -3.45 -7.02
N LYS A 52 -19.39 -3.12 -5.93
CA LYS A 52 -18.26 -2.21 -5.95
C LYS A 52 -16.94 -2.97 -5.96
N ASN A 53 -15.97 -2.45 -6.71
CA ASN A 53 -14.58 -2.89 -6.62
C ASN A 53 -13.90 -2.33 -5.37
N LEU A 54 -12.69 -2.82 -5.07
CA LEU A 54 -11.90 -2.42 -3.90
C LEU A 54 -11.78 -0.90 -3.72
N LYS A 55 -11.40 -0.18 -4.77
CA LYS A 55 -11.26 1.28 -4.71
C LYS A 55 -12.57 1.97 -4.37
N SER A 56 -13.64 1.67 -5.09
CA SER A 56 -14.95 2.31 -4.86
C SER A 56 -15.49 2.01 -3.45
N CYS A 57 -15.22 0.80 -2.94
CA CYS A 57 -15.53 0.42 -1.56
C CYS A 57 -14.73 1.27 -0.55
N TYR A 58 -13.42 1.39 -0.76
CA TYR A 58 -12.55 2.19 0.10
C TYR A 58 -12.89 3.68 0.06
N GLN A 59 -13.18 4.25 -1.11
CA GLN A 59 -13.60 5.66 -1.26
C GLN A 59 -14.86 6.00 -0.44
N LEU A 60 -15.77 5.03 -0.29
CA LEU A 60 -17.02 5.26 0.44
C LEU A 60 -16.89 5.03 1.93
N THR A 61 -16.00 4.13 2.35
CA THR A 61 -16.00 3.59 3.72
C THR A 61 -14.74 3.88 4.50
N HIS A 62 -13.61 4.12 3.82
CA HIS A 62 -12.26 4.16 4.41
C HIS A 62 -12.00 2.97 5.37
N SER A 63 -12.57 1.80 5.06
CA SER A 63 -12.62 0.67 5.98
C SER A 63 -11.98 -0.57 5.37
N LEU A 64 -10.87 -1.01 5.97
CA LEU A 64 -10.22 -2.28 5.66
C LEU A 64 -11.21 -3.45 5.72
N ARG A 65 -12.10 -3.47 6.73
CA ARG A 65 -13.10 -4.56 6.87
C ARG A 65 -14.06 -4.60 5.69
N ALA A 66 -14.46 -3.45 5.16
CA ALA A 66 -15.33 -3.39 3.99
C ALA A 66 -14.59 -3.86 2.72
N MET A 67 -13.31 -3.53 2.58
CA MET A 67 -12.47 -4.04 1.49
C MET A 67 -12.28 -5.55 1.56
N GLN A 68 -11.99 -6.09 2.74
CA GLN A 68 -11.89 -7.53 2.99
C GLN A 68 -13.18 -8.26 2.65
N TYR A 69 -14.33 -7.66 2.98
CA TYR A 69 -15.63 -8.20 2.60
C TYR A 69 -15.82 -8.29 1.08
N VAL A 70 -15.46 -7.23 0.34
CA VAL A 70 -15.53 -7.21 -1.12
C VAL A 70 -14.59 -8.25 -1.73
N ALA A 71 -13.33 -8.29 -1.30
CA ALA A 71 -12.34 -9.26 -1.80
C ALA A 71 -12.73 -10.73 -1.55
N ALA A 72 -13.30 -11.05 -0.38
CA ALA A 72 -13.76 -12.40 -0.07
C ALA A 72 -14.91 -12.88 -0.97
N ARG A 73 -15.61 -11.95 -1.65
CA ARG A 73 -16.63 -12.28 -2.65
C ARG A 73 -16.03 -12.44 -4.04
N GLU A 74 -15.00 -11.66 -4.35
CA GLU A 74 -14.24 -11.77 -5.60
C GLU A 74 -13.52 -13.12 -5.69
N SER A 75 -13.06 -13.70 -4.58
CA SER A 75 -12.36 -15.00 -4.57
C SER A 75 -13.18 -16.20 -5.08
N GLY A 76 -14.51 -16.06 -5.21
CA GLY A 76 -15.37 -17.08 -5.81
C GLY A 76 -15.52 -16.97 -7.34
N VAL A 77 -15.06 -15.87 -7.94
CA VAL A 77 -15.15 -15.60 -9.38
C VAL A 77 -13.75 -15.67 -9.97
N GLN A 78 -13.56 -16.45 -11.04
CA GLN A 78 -12.29 -16.46 -11.76
C GLN A 78 -12.12 -15.12 -12.49
N MET A 79 -11.47 -14.17 -11.83
CA MET A 79 -11.10 -12.89 -12.45
C MET A 79 -9.94 -13.08 -13.42
N ASP A 80 -10.01 -12.35 -14.53
CA ASP A 80 -8.87 -12.19 -15.43
C ASP A 80 -7.67 -11.58 -14.66
N PRO A 81 -6.44 -12.15 -14.81
CA PRO A 81 -5.27 -11.67 -14.09
C PRO A 81 -4.92 -10.19 -14.34
N PHE A 82 -5.11 -9.69 -15.57
CA PHE A 82 -4.83 -8.29 -15.89
C PHE A 82 -5.86 -7.37 -15.24
N TYR A 83 -7.13 -7.76 -15.25
CA TYR A 83 -8.18 -7.03 -14.55
C TYR A 83 -7.93 -6.99 -13.04
N ARG A 84 -7.57 -8.12 -12.43
CA ARG A 84 -7.25 -8.20 -11.00
C ARG A 84 -6.06 -7.31 -10.64
N ARG A 85 -5.03 -7.29 -11.49
CA ARG A 85 -3.89 -6.38 -11.33
C ARG A 85 -4.32 -4.91 -11.40
N TRP A 86 -5.18 -4.57 -12.35
CA TRP A 86 -5.68 -3.21 -12.49
C TRP A 86 -6.46 -2.77 -11.25
N VAL A 87 -7.37 -3.61 -10.75
CA VAL A 87 -8.14 -3.35 -9.52
C VAL A 87 -7.21 -3.16 -8.32
N PHE A 88 -6.20 -4.02 -8.17
CA PHE A 88 -5.19 -3.91 -7.13
C PHE A 88 -4.44 -2.58 -7.22
N ASN A 89 -3.88 -2.26 -8.39
CA ASN A 89 -3.09 -1.04 -8.61
C ASN A 89 -3.93 0.24 -8.37
N ASP A 90 -5.21 0.21 -8.73
CA ASP A 90 -6.12 1.35 -8.52
C ASP A 90 -6.50 1.53 -7.05
N ALA A 91 -6.66 0.43 -6.29
CA ALA A 91 -6.90 0.47 -4.85
C ALA A 91 -5.64 0.91 -4.08
N VAL A 92 -4.48 0.35 -4.40
CA VAL A 92 -3.19 0.68 -3.78
C VAL A 92 -2.85 2.16 -3.96
N ALA A 93 -3.07 2.71 -5.14
CA ALA A 93 -2.86 4.14 -5.41
C ALA A 93 -3.64 5.03 -4.42
N LEU A 94 -4.93 4.76 -4.26
CA LEU A 94 -5.79 5.54 -3.38
C LEU A 94 -5.46 5.34 -1.90
N VAL A 95 -5.18 4.10 -1.49
CA VAL A 95 -4.82 3.77 -0.10
C VAL A 95 -3.49 4.44 0.26
N ALA A 96 -2.50 4.39 -0.63
CA ALA A 96 -1.21 5.04 -0.45
C ALA A 96 -1.35 6.56 -0.40
N ALA A 97 -2.15 7.17 -1.27
CA ALA A 97 -2.43 8.61 -1.23
C ALA A 97 -3.10 9.06 0.08
N ASN A 98 -3.88 8.18 0.72
CA ASN A 98 -4.51 8.45 2.02
C ASN A 98 -3.62 8.13 3.23
N GLY A 99 -2.43 7.54 3.05
CA GLY A 99 -1.52 7.22 4.15
C GLY A 99 -1.95 6.02 5.02
N ASP A 100 -2.90 5.21 4.56
CA ASP A 100 -3.44 4.08 5.35
C ASP A 100 -2.55 2.84 5.25
N LEU A 101 -1.64 2.71 6.21
CA LEU A 101 -0.69 1.60 6.29
C LEU A 101 -1.37 0.25 6.50
N GLY A 102 -2.42 0.18 7.33
CA GLY A 102 -3.05 -1.09 7.66
C GLY A 102 -3.78 -1.68 6.46
N THR A 103 -4.45 -0.84 5.67
CA THR A 103 -5.07 -1.27 4.43
C THR A 103 -4.04 -1.60 3.35
N LEU A 104 -2.94 -0.84 3.28
CA LEU A 104 -1.86 -1.11 2.33
C LEU A 104 -1.19 -2.46 2.60
N GLN A 105 -0.87 -2.75 3.87
CA GLN A 105 -0.31 -4.03 4.31
C GLN A 105 -1.19 -5.19 3.86
N TRP A 106 -2.50 -5.13 4.11
CA TRP A 106 -3.42 -6.18 3.70
C TRP A 106 -3.47 -6.36 2.17
N LEU A 107 -3.46 -5.27 1.39
CA LEU A 107 -3.46 -5.34 -0.06
C LEU A 107 -2.20 -6.08 -0.57
N VAL A 108 -1.03 -5.66 -0.08
CA VAL A 108 0.27 -6.15 -0.54
C VAL A 108 0.56 -7.57 -0.05
N GLU A 109 0.25 -7.89 1.20
CA GLU A 109 0.64 -9.17 1.80
C GLU A 109 -0.42 -10.27 1.60
N SER A 110 -1.70 -9.90 1.46
CA SER A 110 -2.82 -10.88 1.46
C SER A 110 -3.65 -10.88 0.18
N TYR A 111 -3.96 -9.71 -0.40
CA TYR A 111 -4.87 -9.65 -1.56
C TYR A 111 -4.19 -10.06 -2.87
N LEU A 112 -3.00 -9.50 -3.15
CA LEU A 112 -2.22 -9.80 -4.33
C LEU A 112 -0.72 -9.67 -4.03
N PRO A 113 -0.08 -10.73 -3.48
CA PRO A 113 1.33 -10.72 -3.12
C PRO A 113 2.27 -10.72 -4.34
N ASP A 114 3.51 -10.29 -4.10
CA ASP A 114 4.63 -10.26 -5.07
C ASP A 114 4.42 -9.33 -6.28
N GLU A 115 3.51 -8.38 -6.16
CA GLU A 115 3.19 -7.46 -7.24
C GLU A 115 3.93 -6.14 -7.21
N PHE A 116 4.19 -5.59 -8.40
CA PHE A 116 4.88 -4.31 -8.52
C PHE A 116 4.16 -3.18 -7.79
N LEU A 117 4.89 -2.54 -6.86
CA LEU A 117 4.38 -1.50 -5.96
C LEU A 117 4.71 -0.08 -6.42
N THR A 118 5.08 0.11 -7.70
CA THR A 118 5.43 1.42 -8.26
C THR A 118 4.39 2.50 -7.97
N LYS A 119 3.09 2.17 -8.06
CA LYS A 119 2.02 3.12 -7.69
C LYS A 119 2.00 3.41 -6.19
N ALA A 120 2.20 2.41 -5.33
CA ALA A 120 2.22 2.63 -3.88
C ALA A 120 3.33 3.62 -3.49
N VAL A 121 4.53 3.38 -4.02
CA VAL A 121 5.73 4.22 -3.78
C VAL A 121 5.48 5.65 -4.28
N TYR A 122 4.99 5.80 -5.52
CA TYR A 122 4.70 7.10 -6.10
C TYR A 122 3.67 7.89 -5.27
N TYR A 123 2.49 7.34 -5.02
CA TYR A 123 1.42 8.06 -4.33
C TYR A 123 1.75 8.32 -2.85
N ALA A 124 2.48 7.42 -2.19
CA ALA A 124 2.97 7.67 -0.84
C ALA A 124 3.94 8.85 -0.81
N ALA A 125 4.88 8.94 -1.77
CA ALA A 125 5.84 10.04 -1.84
C ALA A 125 5.20 11.36 -2.25
N GLU A 126 4.31 11.32 -3.25
CA GLU A 126 3.55 12.48 -3.74
C GLU A 126 2.70 13.12 -2.64
N ASN A 127 2.22 12.33 -1.68
CA ASN A 127 1.37 12.80 -0.57
C ASN A 127 2.11 12.88 0.79
N GLY A 128 3.44 12.69 0.80
CA GLY A 128 4.25 12.92 1.99
C GLY A 128 4.19 11.83 3.07
N HIS A 129 3.67 10.65 2.74
CA HIS A 129 3.47 9.53 3.67
C HIS A 129 4.75 8.72 3.87
N LEU A 130 5.72 9.33 4.57
CA LEU A 130 7.03 8.73 4.82
C LEU A 130 6.94 7.36 5.50
N HIS A 131 6.01 7.16 6.44
CA HIS A 131 5.84 5.88 7.14
C HIS A 131 5.47 4.73 6.21
N LEU A 132 4.75 5.00 5.11
CA LEU A 132 4.49 3.98 4.09
C LEU A 132 5.75 3.64 3.30
N LEU A 133 6.56 4.65 2.95
CA LEU A 133 7.81 4.44 2.23
C LEU A 133 8.83 3.66 3.06
N GLU A 134 8.94 3.96 4.36
CA GLU A 134 9.78 3.22 5.29
C GLU A 134 9.35 1.75 5.36
N TRP A 135 8.06 1.49 5.54
CA TRP A 135 7.55 0.12 5.57
C TRP A 135 7.77 -0.63 4.24
N LEU A 136 7.47 0.01 3.10
CA LEU A 136 7.71 -0.54 1.76
C LEU A 136 9.18 -0.85 1.51
N TRP A 137 10.09 0.00 2.01
CA TRP A 137 11.53 -0.17 1.87
C TRP A 137 12.08 -1.30 2.73
N GLU A 138 11.56 -1.46 3.93
CA GLU A 138 12.01 -2.51 4.84
C GLU A 138 11.52 -3.90 4.42
N HIS A 139 10.32 -4.01 3.85
CA HIS A 139 9.64 -5.29 3.61
C HIS A 139 9.49 -5.67 2.13
N HIS A 140 9.47 -4.69 1.22
CA HIS A 140 9.06 -4.88 -0.19
C HIS A 140 9.92 -4.08 -1.18
N ARG A 141 11.20 -3.84 -0.84
CA ARG A 141 12.09 -2.98 -1.62
C ARG A 141 12.26 -3.43 -3.07
N ASP A 142 12.36 -4.72 -3.30
CA ASP A 142 12.68 -5.37 -4.58
C ASP A 142 11.52 -5.38 -5.57
N ILE A 143 10.29 -5.24 -5.09
CA ILE A 143 9.07 -5.15 -5.92
C ILE A 143 8.58 -3.70 -6.10
N GLY A 144 9.19 -2.73 -5.42
CA GLY A 144 9.00 -1.30 -5.65
C GLY A 144 9.97 -0.75 -6.70
N TYR A 145 9.50 0.18 -7.54
CA TYR A 145 10.41 1.01 -8.32
C TYR A 145 10.80 2.23 -7.48
N TRP A 146 12.10 2.40 -7.28
CA TRP A 146 12.70 3.47 -6.48
C TRP A 146 13.68 4.26 -7.34
N GLY A 147 13.83 5.54 -7.01
CA GLY A 147 14.63 6.49 -7.77
C GLY A 147 13.94 6.99 -9.03
N GLY A 148 12.62 7.04 -9.10
CA GLY A 148 11.81 7.39 -10.28
C GLY A 148 10.99 8.67 -10.13
N THR A 149 9.71 8.57 -10.45
CA THR A 149 8.72 9.65 -10.37
C THR A 149 8.29 9.97 -8.94
N GLU A 150 8.59 9.12 -7.96
CA GLU A 150 8.26 9.36 -6.55
C GLU A 150 9.06 10.53 -5.96
N LEU A 151 10.33 10.70 -6.38
CA LEU A 151 11.14 11.85 -5.98
C LEU A 151 10.58 13.15 -6.57
N GLU A 152 10.17 13.14 -7.84
CA GLU A 152 9.49 14.27 -8.48
C GLU A 152 8.21 14.65 -7.71
N GLY A 153 7.33 13.67 -7.44
CA GLY A 153 6.08 13.91 -6.70
C GLY A 153 6.33 14.51 -5.32
N ALA A 154 7.36 14.03 -4.60
CA ALA A 154 7.73 14.58 -3.31
C ALA A 154 8.29 16.01 -3.40
N ILE A 155 9.04 16.34 -4.46
CA ILE A 155 9.59 17.69 -4.70
C ILE A 155 8.47 18.67 -5.01
N LEU A 156 7.63 18.37 -6.01
CA LEU A 156 6.58 19.27 -6.49
C LEU A 156 5.52 19.58 -5.41
N ASN A 157 5.28 18.64 -4.50
CA ASN A 157 4.36 18.82 -3.38
C ASN A 157 5.05 19.30 -2.08
N GLY A 158 6.36 19.56 -2.11
CA GLY A 158 7.09 20.14 -0.98
C GLY A 158 7.28 19.20 0.23
N HIS A 159 7.28 17.88 0.01
CA HIS A 159 7.46 16.88 1.07
C HIS A 159 8.94 16.67 1.43
N VAL A 160 9.53 17.67 2.09
CA VAL A 160 10.97 17.73 2.40
C VAL A 160 11.49 16.51 3.18
N ASN A 161 10.69 15.95 4.09
CA ASN A 161 11.03 14.74 4.84
C ASN A 161 11.17 13.52 3.93
N VAL A 162 10.24 13.35 2.98
CA VAL A 162 10.29 12.29 1.98
C VAL A 162 11.49 12.49 1.05
N VAL A 163 11.73 13.71 0.56
CA VAL A 163 12.90 14.01 -0.29
C VAL A 163 14.20 13.67 0.43
N LYS A 164 14.38 14.09 1.69
CA LYS A 164 15.57 13.75 2.49
C LYS A 164 15.74 12.25 2.66
N TRP A 165 14.65 11.54 2.93
CA TRP A 165 14.69 10.09 3.10
C TRP A 165 15.05 9.38 1.79
N LEU A 166 14.43 9.76 0.67
CA LEU A 166 14.71 9.21 -0.67
C LEU A 166 16.16 9.43 -1.08
N ARG A 167 16.75 10.61 -0.79
CA ARG A 167 18.16 10.90 -1.07
C ARG A 167 19.14 9.93 -0.41
N VAL A 168 18.79 9.39 0.75
CA VAL A 168 19.65 8.48 1.54
C VAL A 168 19.46 7.03 1.11
N HIS A 169 18.24 6.65 0.73
CA HIS A 169 17.88 5.26 0.50
C HIS A 169 17.81 4.90 -0.99
N ALA A 170 17.27 5.79 -1.82
CA ALA A 170 16.89 5.55 -3.21
C ALA A 170 17.44 6.66 -4.13
N ALA A 171 18.71 6.54 -4.52
CA ALA A 171 19.27 7.44 -5.51
C ALA A 171 18.49 7.36 -6.84
N PRO A 172 18.21 8.50 -7.51
CA PRO A 172 17.46 8.51 -8.75
C PRO A 172 18.17 7.74 -9.85
N HIS A 173 17.39 6.97 -10.61
CA HIS A 173 17.87 6.29 -11.82
C HIS A 173 18.33 7.34 -12.84
N PRO A 174 19.36 7.06 -13.67
CA PRO A 174 19.80 7.99 -14.72
C PRO A 174 18.68 8.46 -15.66
N ASP A 175 17.69 7.60 -15.92
CA ASP A 175 16.58 7.91 -16.84
C ASP A 175 15.53 8.86 -16.21
N SER A 176 15.38 8.84 -14.89
CA SER A 176 14.45 9.69 -14.12
C SER A 176 15.13 10.95 -13.57
N ALA A 177 16.46 10.96 -13.54
CA ALA A 177 17.33 12.11 -13.24
C ALA A 177 16.80 13.45 -13.78
N PRO A 178 16.47 13.57 -15.09
CA PRO A 178 16.17 14.87 -15.68
C PRO A 178 14.82 15.40 -15.20
N VAL A 179 13.91 14.48 -14.83
CA VAL A 179 12.59 14.80 -14.32
C VAL A 179 12.70 15.38 -12.91
N ALA A 180 13.43 14.71 -12.02
CA ALA A 180 13.71 15.22 -10.67
C ALA A 180 14.50 16.56 -10.71
N LEU A 181 15.43 16.70 -11.66
CA LEU A 181 16.22 17.93 -11.83
C LEU A 181 15.36 19.11 -12.25
N ARG A 182 14.42 18.90 -13.18
CA ARG A 182 13.45 19.91 -13.59
C ARG A 182 12.58 20.35 -12.41
N ALA A 183 12.02 19.40 -11.67
CA ALA A 183 11.20 19.68 -10.50
C ALA A 183 11.98 20.48 -9.43
N ALA A 184 13.24 20.11 -9.17
CA ALA A 184 14.09 20.84 -8.22
C ALA A 184 14.37 22.28 -8.69
N ALA A 185 14.60 22.47 -9.99
CA ALA A 185 14.81 23.79 -10.58
C ALA A 185 13.53 24.66 -10.54
N GLU A 186 12.37 24.08 -10.81
CA GLU A 186 11.07 24.76 -10.71
C GLU A 186 10.78 25.25 -9.28
N MET A 187 11.18 24.45 -8.27
CA MET A 187 11.09 24.82 -6.86
C MET A 187 12.19 25.80 -6.40
N GLY A 188 13.21 26.07 -7.24
CA GLY A 188 14.35 26.92 -6.90
C GLY A 188 15.30 26.31 -5.86
N ASP A 189 15.25 25.00 -5.61
CA ASP A 189 16.11 24.32 -4.64
C ASP A 189 17.49 24.00 -5.25
N MET A 190 18.36 25.01 -5.26
CA MET A 190 19.72 24.89 -5.79
C MET A 190 20.56 23.82 -5.10
N ALA A 191 20.29 23.51 -3.83
CA ALA A 191 21.00 22.47 -3.10
C ALA A 191 20.60 21.08 -3.61
N LEU A 192 19.32 20.88 -3.93
CA LEU A 192 18.82 19.65 -4.53
C LEU A 192 19.27 19.48 -5.98
N VAL A 193 19.29 20.57 -6.77
CA VAL A 193 19.83 20.58 -8.14
C VAL A 193 21.30 20.15 -8.14
N GLN A 194 22.13 20.72 -7.26
CA GLN A 194 23.53 20.34 -7.14
C GLN A 194 23.69 18.88 -6.74
N TRP A 195 22.90 18.41 -5.76
CA TRP A 195 22.95 17.01 -5.34
C TRP A 195 22.56 16.04 -6.47
N LEU A 196 21.52 16.34 -7.24
CA LEU A 196 21.12 15.53 -8.40
C LEU A 196 22.24 15.49 -9.45
N HIS A 197 22.76 16.65 -9.83
CA HIS A 197 23.87 16.77 -10.78
C HIS A 197 25.09 15.94 -10.34
N ASP A 198 25.51 16.06 -9.08
CA ASP A 198 26.66 15.33 -8.55
C ASP A 198 26.41 13.83 -8.46
N THR A 199 25.18 13.40 -8.18
CA THR A 199 24.81 11.98 -8.13
C THR A 199 24.86 11.34 -9.53
N HIS A 200 24.47 12.07 -10.57
CA HIS A 200 24.52 11.59 -11.95
C HIS A 200 25.92 11.62 -12.59
N HIS A 201 26.73 12.64 -12.27
CA HIS A 201 28.10 12.76 -12.80
C HIS A 201 29.16 12.03 -11.93
N GLY A 202 28.89 11.81 -10.64
CA GLY A 202 29.82 11.20 -9.68
C GLY A 202 29.85 9.67 -9.66
N SER A 203 28.92 8.99 -10.32
CA SER A 203 28.88 7.52 -10.38
C SER A 203 30.04 6.90 -11.18
N ALA A 204 30.86 7.70 -11.87
CA ALA A 204 32.06 7.22 -12.54
C ALA A 204 33.34 7.25 -11.67
N SER A 205 33.31 7.84 -10.45
CA SER A 205 34.56 7.97 -9.68
C SER A 205 34.48 7.95 -8.14
N SER A 206 33.32 7.90 -7.47
CA SER A 206 33.36 8.02 -6.00
C SER A 206 32.22 7.40 -5.17
N VAL A 207 31.66 6.25 -5.56
CA VAL A 207 30.77 5.50 -4.65
C VAL A 207 31.45 4.23 -4.17
N GLY A 208 32.34 4.40 -3.19
CA GLY A 208 32.74 3.35 -2.27
C GLY A 208 31.60 3.00 -1.32
N VAL A 209 30.54 2.37 -1.85
CA VAL A 209 29.60 1.63 -1.00
C VAL A 209 30.11 0.21 -0.94
N ARG A 210 30.51 -0.20 0.28
CA ARG A 210 30.76 -1.60 0.65
C ARG A 210 29.57 -2.46 0.19
N LEU A 211 29.69 -3.06 -0.99
CA LEU A 211 28.95 -4.26 -1.35
C LEU A 211 29.46 -5.35 -0.41
N ARG A 212 28.73 -5.60 0.69
CA ARG A 212 28.91 -6.85 1.42
C ARG A 212 28.51 -7.97 0.47
N ASP A 213 29.52 -8.73 0.09
CA ASP A 213 29.51 -10.08 -0.45
C ASP A 213 28.12 -10.70 -0.62
N ARG A 214 27.65 -10.74 -1.87
CA ARG A 214 26.87 -11.89 -2.33
C ARG A 214 27.41 -12.31 -3.68
N VAL A 215 28.12 -13.44 -3.62
CA VAL A 215 28.50 -14.26 -4.75
C VAL A 215 27.23 -14.64 -5.50
N TRP A 216 27.10 -14.19 -6.74
CA TRP A 216 26.10 -14.71 -7.67
C TRP A 216 26.65 -16.02 -8.22
N THR A 217 26.06 -17.15 -7.85
CA THR A 217 26.14 -18.37 -8.66
C THR A 217 24.87 -18.46 -9.47
N PHE A 218 25.05 -18.54 -10.80
CA PHE A 218 24.01 -18.82 -11.80
C PHE A 218 23.27 -20.13 -11.52
#